data_AF-A0AAJ2L6E4-F1
#
_entry.id   AF-A0AAJ2L6E4-F1
#
_cell.length_a   1.000
_cell.length_b   1.000
_cell.length_c   1.000
_cell.angle_alpha   90.00
_cell.angle_beta   90.00
_cell.angle_gamma   90.00
#
_symmetry.space_group_name_H-M   'P 1'
#
loop_
_entity.id
_entity.type
_entity.pdbx_description
1 polymer ?
#
loop_
_entity_poly.entity_id
_entity_poly.type
_entity_poly.pdbx_seq_one_letter_code
_entity_poly.pdbx_strand_id
1 'polypeptide(L)'
;MSDFRKEFPDYPADAVPTIPAGFIDRSWKQEPCPCFIHEASGVVLWVDYPDANDREAGGDFSRFQVQRCTNRHPEGGWQFADGILSLFETDDWDAVLRSLPGFTEPAAIAFAFVEGLRKTLSPDEWVEMRVRNFAAEPGICASHDFCDANVPMAVAFKAVTGRDMTPTNADDAALWSTAWDIAKAEHLTAGKVDQ
;
A
#
# COMPACT_ATOMS: atom_id res chain seq x y z
N MET A 1 -12.22 15.90 -2.77
CA MET A 1 -11.36 15.43 -1.67
C MET A 1 -12.20 15.46 -0.40
N SER A 2 -12.07 14.42 0.44
CA SER A 2 -12.69 14.44 1.77
C SER A 2 -12.07 15.58 2.60
N ASP A 3 -12.80 16.03 3.61
CA ASP A 3 -12.32 16.97 4.62
C ASP A 3 -12.72 16.39 5.95
N PHE A 4 -11.76 15.80 6.66
CA PHE A 4 -11.98 15.02 7.87
C PHE A 4 -12.78 15.81 8.91
N ARG A 5 -12.67 17.14 8.93
CA ARG A 5 -13.40 18.02 9.85
C ARG A 5 -14.93 17.94 9.68
N LYS A 6 -15.41 17.57 8.49
CA LYS A 6 -16.84 17.38 8.22
C LYS A 6 -17.33 16.03 8.74
N GLU A 7 -16.48 15.02 8.63
CA GLU A 7 -16.78 13.65 9.06
C GLU A 7 -16.60 13.49 10.58
N PHE A 8 -15.69 14.26 11.17
CA PHE A 8 -15.31 14.25 12.57
C PHE A 8 -15.37 15.67 13.17
N PRO A 9 -16.57 16.24 13.40
CA PRO A 9 -16.72 17.62 13.90
C PRO A 9 -16.20 17.81 15.32
N ASP A 10 -16.17 16.74 16.13
CA ASP A 10 -15.68 16.76 17.52
C ASP A 10 -14.17 16.45 17.62
N TYR A 11 -13.52 16.07 16.51
CA TYR A 11 -12.08 15.84 16.49
C TYR A 11 -11.32 17.18 16.58
N PRO A 12 -10.31 17.31 17.47
CA PRO A 12 -9.61 18.57 17.63
C PRO A 12 -8.93 19.02 16.33
N ALA A 13 -9.30 20.20 15.82
CA ALA A 13 -8.90 20.64 14.47
C ALA A 13 -7.38 20.75 14.24
N ASP A 14 -6.61 20.99 15.31
CA ASP A 14 -5.14 21.11 15.30
C ASP A 14 -4.43 19.81 15.73
N ALA A 15 -5.18 18.74 15.99
CA ALA A 15 -4.60 17.46 16.40
C ALA A 15 -4.10 16.61 15.24
N VAL A 16 -4.54 16.84 14.00
CA VAL A 16 -3.96 16.15 12.84
C VAL A 16 -2.61 16.81 12.50
N PRO A 17 -1.47 16.08 12.56
CA PRO A 17 -0.18 16.64 12.16
C PRO A 17 -0.15 16.99 10.68
N THR A 18 0.89 17.72 10.23
CA THR A 18 1.10 17.96 8.81
C THR A 18 1.27 16.64 8.06
N ILE A 19 0.26 16.27 7.27
CA ILE A 19 0.23 15.03 6.50
C ILE A 19 1.24 15.13 5.32
N PRO A 20 2.11 14.13 5.11
CA PRO A 20 3.08 14.14 4.03
C PRO A 20 2.45 14.19 2.64
N ALA A 21 3.21 14.68 1.65
CA ALA A 21 2.76 14.69 0.26
C ALA A 21 2.45 13.27 -0.25
N GLY A 22 1.50 13.18 -1.19
CA GLY A 22 1.04 11.91 -1.76
C GLY A 22 -0.11 11.25 -0.98
N PHE A 23 -0.31 11.63 0.28
CA PHE A 23 -1.46 11.23 1.06
C PHE A 23 -2.69 12.12 0.79
N ILE A 24 -3.86 11.48 0.69
CA ILE A 24 -5.14 12.13 0.46
C ILE A 24 -6.10 11.73 1.56
N ASP A 25 -6.86 12.71 2.05
CA ASP A 25 -7.93 12.49 3.03
C ASP A 25 -9.00 11.53 2.48
N ARG A 26 -9.18 10.41 3.18
CA ARG A 26 -10.20 9.39 2.92
C ARG A 26 -11.13 9.16 4.10
N SER A 27 -11.08 10.04 5.08
CA SER A 27 -11.89 10.01 6.28
C SER A 27 -13.38 9.84 5.96
N TRP A 28 -14.04 8.97 6.72
CA TRP A 28 -15.47 8.75 6.67
C TRP A 28 -16.07 8.63 8.08
N LYS A 29 -17.21 9.26 8.34
CA LYS A 29 -17.82 9.37 9.68
C LYS A 29 -18.10 8.07 10.47
N GLN A 30 -18.01 6.90 9.83
CA GLN A 30 -18.21 5.59 10.50
C GLN A 30 -16.89 4.94 10.89
N GLU A 31 -15.77 5.55 10.53
CA GLU A 31 -14.44 5.12 10.96
C GLU A 31 -14.14 5.64 12.38
N PRO A 32 -13.24 4.97 13.12
CA PRO A 32 -12.86 5.39 14.47
C PRO A 32 -12.28 6.81 14.51
N CYS A 33 -11.54 7.19 13.47
CA CYS A 33 -10.76 8.41 13.43
C CYS A 33 -10.43 8.82 11.98
N PRO A 34 -9.91 10.05 11.77
CA PRO A 34 -9.44 10.50 10.47
C PRO A 34 -8.40 9.56 9.84
N CYS A 35 -8.49 9.40 8.52
CA CYS A 35 -7.58 8.56 7.77
C CYS A 35 -7.12 9.19 6.45
N PHE A 36 -5.90 8.86 6.05
CA PHE A 36 -5.26 9.39 4.85
C PHE A 36 -4.59 8.26 4.08
N ILE A 37 -4.84 8.17 2.78
CA ILE A 37 -4.26 7.12 1.93
C ILE A 37 -3.21 7.69 0.98
N HIS A 38 -2.07 7.02 0.85
CA HIS A 38 -1.11 7.26 -0.20
C HIS A 38 -1.53 6.52 -1.47
N GLU A 39 -2.11 7.25 -2.43
CA GLU A 39 -2.79 6.67 -3.60
C GLU A 39 -1.93 5.72 -4.42
N ALA A 40 -0.63 6.00 -4.54
CA ALA A 40 0.27 5.18 -5.34
C ALA A 40 0.63 3.83 -4.69
N SER A 41 0.52 3.72 -3.36
CA SER A 41 0.96 2.52 -2.62
C SER A 41 -0.14 1.82 -1.82
N GLY A 42 -1.29 2.46 -1.63
CA GLY A 42 -2.35 1.94 -0.77
C GLY A 42 -2.02 2.00 0.73
N VAL A 43 -0.91 2.62 1.13
CA VAL A 43 -0.57 2.82 2.55
C VAL A 43 -1.56 3.79 3.17
N VAL A 44 -2.15 3.43 4.30
CA VAL A 44 -3.15 4.22 5.04
C VAL A 44 -2.56 4.66 6.36
N LEU A 45 -2.70 5.96 6.66
CA LEU A 45 -2.41 6.57 7.93
C LEU A 45 -3.71 6.83 8.67
N TRP A 46 -3.88 6.19 9.81
CA TRP A 46 -4.95 6.49 10.76
C TRP A 46 -4.39 7.41 11.84
N VAL A 47 -5.11 8.50 12.11
CA VAL A 47 -4.69 9.54 13.05
C VAL A 47 -5.74 9.66 14.13
N ASP A 48 -5.61 8.82 15.16
CA ASP A 48 -6.54 8.74 16.26
C ASP A 48 -6.49 9.96 17.18
N TYR A 49 -7.42 10.03 18.12
CA TYR A 49 -7.54 11.12 19.09
C TYR A 49 -6.26 11.23 19.94
N PRO A 50 -5.80 12.45 20.27
CA PRO A 50 -4.67 12.64 21.16
C PRO A 50 -4.88 12.01 22.53
N ASP A 51 -6.08 12.19 23.11
CA ASP A 51 -6.47 11.54 24.37
C ASP A 51 -6.85 10.07 24.09
N ALA A 52 -6.20 9.16 24.80
CA ALA A 52 -6.46 7.73 24.68
C ALA A 52 -7.89 7.35 25.08
N ASN A 53 -8.53 8.12 25.96
CA ASN A 53 -9.90 7.87 26.42
C ASN A 53 -10.95 8.15 25.33
N ASP A 54 -10.61 8.98 24.34
CA ASP A 54 -11.48 9.31 23.22
C ASP A 54 -11.33 8.31 22.04
N ARG A 55 -10.34 7.42 22.09
CA ARG A 55 -10.07 6.41 21.05
C ARG A 55 -11.04 5.23 21.18
N GLU A 56 -11.35 4.59 20.06
CA GLU A 56 -12.06 3.30 20.09
C GLU A 56 -11.29 2.26 20.92
N ALA A 57 -12.02 1.36 21.60
CA ALA A 57 -11.47 0.39 22.54
C ALA A 57 -10.66 0.98 23.72
N GLY A 58 -10.80 2.27 24.04
CA GLY A 58 -10.21 2.88 25.23
C GLY A 58 -8.68 3.03 25.18
N GLY A 59 -8.11 3.10 23.97
CA GLY A 59 -6.68 3.35 23.79
C GLY A 59 -5.80 2.10 23.80
N ASP A 60 -6.37 0.92 23.54
CA ASP A 60 -5.60 -0.33 23.32
C ASP A 60 -4.63 -0.24 22.14
N PHE A 61 -4.84 0.74 21.24
CA PHE A 61 -3.96 1.04 20.11
C PHE A 61 -3.26 2.40 20.27
N SER A 62 -2.06 2.50 19.70
CA SER A 62 -1.36 3.76 19.59
C SER A 62 -2.09 4.75 18.69
N ARG A 63 -1.83 6.05 18.90
CA ARG A 63 -2.50 7.15 18.20
C ARG A 63 -2.35 7.07 16.68
N PHE A 64 -1.16 6.69 16.21
CA PHE A 64 -0.87 6.64 14.79
C PHE A 64 -0.73 5.20 14.38
N GLN A 65 -1.54 4.79 13.40
CA GLN A 65 -1.43 3.47 12.79
C GLN A 65 -1.12 3.62 11.31
N VAL A 66 -0.08 2.92 10.87
CA VAL A 66 0.28 2.75 9.47
C VAL A 66 -0.19 1.36 9.06
N GLN A 67 -1.10 1.35 8.11
CA GLN A 67 -1.67 0.13 7.57
C GLN A 67 -1.51 0.14 6.04
N ARG A 68 -1.84 -0.98 5.38
CA ARG A 68 -1.86 -1.07 3.93
C ARG A 68 -3.17 -1.66 3.44
N CYS A 69 -3.83 -0.89 2.59
CA CYS A 69 -4.94 -1.37 1.79
C CYS A 69 -4.39 -2.19 0.62
N THR A 70 -4.73 -3.48 0.55
CA THR A 70 -4.29 -4.40 -0.51
C THR A 70 -5.34 -4.57 -1.60
N ASN A 71 -6.54 -4.05 -1.40
CA ASN A 71 -7.67 -4.20 -2.31
C ASN A 71 -7.91 -2.87 -3.07
N ARG A 72 -7.61 -2.87 -4.37
CA ARG A 72 -7.89 -1.74 -5.25
C ARG A 72 -8.84 -2.14 -6.36
N HIS A 73 -10.04 -1.56 -6.35
CA HIS A 73 -11.00 -1.73 -7.41
C HIS A 73 -10.68 -0.78 -8.59
N PRO A 74 -10.75 -1.22 -9.86
CA PRO A 74 -10.43 -0.37 -11.02
C PRO A 74 -11.25 0.92 -11.10
N GLU A 75 -12.54 0.85 -10.73
CA GLU A 75 -13.46 2.00 -10.79
C GLU A 75 -13.67 2.68 -9.44
N GLY A 76 -13.43 1.95 -8.34
CA GLY A 76 -13.75 2.39 -6.98
C GLY A 76 -12.53 2.90 -6.19
N GLY A 77 -11.33 2.69 -6.72
CA GLY A 77 -10.08 2.92 -5.99
C GLY A 77 -9.91 1.94 -4.84
N TRP A 78 -9.12 2.35 -3.84
CA TRP A 78 -8.81 1.54 -2.66
C TRP A 78 -10.06 1.26 -1.80
N GLN A 79 -10.27 -0.01 -1.46
CA GLN A 79 -11.39 -0.51 -0.65
C GLN A 79 -10.86 -1.07 0.66
N PHE A 80 -11.24 -0.46 1.79
CA PHE A 80 -10.73 -0.87 3.10
C PHE A 80 -11.38 -2.16 3.60
N ALA A 81 -12.62 -2.43 3.18
CA ALA A 81 -13.30 -3.68 3.47
C ALA A 81 -12.48 -4.87 2.93
N ASP A 82 -12.17 -5.82 3.82
CA ASP A 82 -11.52 -7.11 3.54
C ASP A 82 -10.09 -7.04 2.96
N GLY A 83 -9.41 -5.90 3.12
CA GLY A 83 -8.10 -5.70 2.50
C GLY A 83 -7.17 -4.77 3.25
N ILE A 84 -7.14 -4.80 4.58
CA ILE A 84 -6.26 -3.96 5.40
C ILE A 84 -5.26 -4.82 6.18
N LEU A 85 -3.97 -4.48 6.09
CA LEU A 85 -2.88 -5.10 6.83
C LEU A 85 -2.23 -4.09 7.77
N SER A 86 -2.06 -4.43 9.06
CA SER A 86 -1.29 -3.61 10.00
C SER A 86 0.21 -3.74 9.72
N LEU A 87 0.91 -2.60 9.66
CA LEU A 87 2.34 -2.53 9.38
C LEU A 87 3.14 -1.99 10.56
N PHE A 88 2.64 -0.92 11.19
CA PHE A 88 3.35 -0.18 12.23
C PHE A 88 2.37 0.66 13.02
N GLU A 89 2.56 0.77 14.33
CA GLU A 89 1.79 1.68 15.18
C GLU A 89 2.72 2.35 16.20
N THR A 90 2.41 3.60 16.54
CA THR A 90 3.21 4.38 17.49
C THR A 90 2.45 5.64 17.95
N ASP A 91 2.84 6.20 19.09
CA ASP A 91 2.39 7.53 19.53
C ASP A 91 3.38 8.64 19.13
N ASP A 92 4.50 8.31 18.46
CA ASP A 92 5.51 9.26 17.96
C ASP A 92 5.32 9.56 16.47
N TRP A 93 4.88 10.78 16.15
CA TRP A 93 4.70 11.21 14.76
C TRP A 93 6.01 11.23 13.96
N ASP A 94 7.14 11.57 14.58
CA ASP A 94 8.42 11.55 13.87
C ASP A 94 8.85 10.11 13.54
N ALA A 95 8.47 9.13 14.35
CA ALA A 95 8.67 7.71 14.03
C ALA A 95 7.80 7.26 12.85
N VAL A 96 6.59 7.79 12.71
CA VAL A 96 5.77 7.59 11.50
C VAL A 96 6.50 8.16 10.29
N LEU A 97 6.95 9.42 10.34
CA LEU A 97 7.62 10.06 9.21
C LEU A 97 8.89 9.32 8.77
N ARG A 98 9.67 8.79 9.73
CA ARG A 98 10.87 7.99 9.43
C ARG A 98 10.56 6.63 8.80
N SER A 99 9.44 6.02 9.14
CA SER A 99 9.09 4.67 8.65
C SER A 99 8.36 4.69 7.30
N LEU A 100 7.64 5.76 6.99
CA LEU A 100 6.82 5.89 5.79
C LEU A 100 7.50 5.54 4.46
N PRO A 101 8.74 5.96 4.16
CA PRO A 101 9.40 5.58 2.91
C PRO A 101 9.54 4.07 2.75
N GLY A 102 9.86 3.36 3.84
CA GLY A 102 10.00 1.90 3.86
C GLY A 102 8.70 1.13 3.59
N PHE A 103 7.54 1.78 3.76
CA PHE A 103 6.23 1.18 3.45
C PHE A 103 5.68 1.66 2.11
N THR A 104 5.85 2.94 1.78
CA THR A 104 5.24 3.57 0.60
C THR A 104 5.97 3.25 -0.70
N GLU A 105 7.30 3.32 -0.73
CA GLU A 105 8.07 3.09 -1.95
C GLU A 105 7.95 1.66 -2.49
N PRO A 106 8.22 0.59 -1.70
CA PRO A 106 8.13 -0.78 -2.24
C PRO A 106 6.72 -1.13 -2.67
N ALA A 107 5.69 -0.70 -1.93
CA ALA A 107 4.30 -0.96 -2.30
C ALA A 107 3.87 -0.17 -3.56
N ALA A 108 4.38 1.07 -3.74
CA ALA A 108 4.13 1.81 -4.97
C ALA A 108 4.78 1.15 -6.19
N ILE A 109 6.01 0.65 -6.05
CA ILE A 109 6.69 -0.10 -7.12
C ILE A 109 5.92 -1.39 -7.43
N ALA A 110 5.52 -2.13 -6.39
CA ALA A 110 4.74 -3.35 -6.53
C ALA A 110 3.46 -3.10 -7.33
N PHE A 111 2.70 -2.07 -6.96
CA PHE A 111 1.47 -1.72 -7.65
C PHE A 111 1.71 -1.29 -9.11
N ALA A 112 2.72 -0.43 -9.36
CA ALA A 112 3.08 -0.02 -10.71
C ALA A 112 3.55 -1.20 -11.58
N PHE A 113 4.26 -2.17 -10.98
CA PHE A 113 4.69 -3.40 -11.65
C PHE A 113 3.51 -4.29 -12.04
N VAL A 114 2.55 -4.49 -11.12
CA VAL A 114 1.30 -5.22 -11.37
C VAL A 114 0.53 -4.61 -12.54
N GLU A 115 0.40 -3.28 -12.56
CA GLU A 115 -0.24 -2.57 -13.68
C GLU A 115 0.53 -2.71 -14.99
N GLY A 116 1.87 -2.73 -14.92
CA GLY A 116 2.73 -3.01 -16.06
C GLY A 116 2.51 -4.41 -16.62
N LEU A 117 2.43 -5.43 -15.75
CA LEU A 117 2.13 -6.80 -16.15
C LEU A 117 0.74 -6.94 -16.75
N ARG A 118 -0.30 -6.32 -16.17
CA ARG A 118 -1.67 -6.32 -16.71
C ARG A 118 -1.77 -5.76 -18.13
N LYS A 119 -0.89 -4.82 -18.48
CA LYS A 119 -0.81 -4.22 -19.83
C LYS A 119 0.01 -5.06 -20.80
N THR A 120 0.92 -5.89 -20.27
CA THR A 120 1.85 -6.70 -21.06
C THR A 120 1.24 -8.05 -21.42
N LEU A 121 0.52 -8.67 -20.49
CA LEU A 121 -0.09 -9.98 -20.64
C LEU A 121 -1.50 -9.87 -21.23
N SER A 122 -1.90 -10.87 -22.02
CA SER A 122 -3.31 -11.05 -22.36
C SER A 122 -4.15 -11.43 -21.12
N PRO A 123 -5.48 -11.28 -21.16
CA PRO A 123 -6.35 -11.68 -20.05
C PRO A 123 -6.19 -13.15 -19.63
N ASP A 124 -6.00 -14.07 -20.59
CA ASP A 124 -5.85 -15.49 -20.31
C ASP A 124 -4.50 -15.80 -19.65
N GLU A 125 -3.42 -15.18 -20.15
CA GLU A 125 -2.08 -15.29 -19.54
C GLU A 125 -2.06 -14.68 -18.14
N TRP A 126 -2.77 -13.57 -17.91
CA TRP A 126 -2.92 -12.96 -16.60
C TRP A 126 -3.56 -13.91 -15.58
N VAL A 127 -4.67 -14.54 -15.96
CA VAL A 127 -5.37 -15.51 -15.11
C VAL A 127 -4.49 -16.72 -14.83
N GLU A 128 -3.90 -17.33 -15.87
CA GLU A 128 -3.04 -18.51 -15.73
C GLU A 128 -1.80 -18.22 -14.87
N MET A 129 -1.14 -17.07 -15.08
CA MET A 129 0.00 -16.64 -14.27
C MET A 129 -0.35 -16.58 -12.78
N ARG A 130 -1.53 -16.04 -12.45
CA ARG A 130 -2.01 -15.95 -11.05
C ARG A 130 -2.35 -17.30 -10.44
N VAL A 131 -2.89 -18.22 -11.23
CA VAL A 131 -3.13 -19.61 -10.82
C VAL A 131 -1.81 -20.32 -10.53
N ARG A 132 -0.79 -20.15 -11.39
CA ARG A 132 0.54 -20.73 -11.16
C ARG A 132 1.24 -20.15 -9.94
N ASN A 133 1.15 -18.84 -9.73
CA ASN A 133 1.72 -18.18 -8.55
C ASN A 133 1.11 -18.69 -7.24
N PHE A 134 -0.17 -19.09 -7.24
CA PHE A 134 -0.80 -19.70 -6.08
C PHE A 134 -0.15 -21.03 -5.68
N ALA A 135 0.31 -21.81 -6.66
CA ALA A 135 0.97 -23.10 -6.44
C ALA A 135 2.51 -23.00 -6.38
N ALA A 136 3.09 -21.82 -6.62
CA ALA A 136 4.53 -21.63 -6.74
C ALA A 136 5.22 -21.58 -5.38
N GLU A 137 6.43 -22.17 -5.30
CA GLU A 137 7.28 -22.09 -4.12
C GLU A 137 7.65 -20.63 -3.76
N PRO A 138 8.01 -20.36 -2.49
CA PRO A 138 8.57 -19.07 -2.10
C PRO A 138 9.76 -18.68 -2.97
N GLY A 139 9.84 -17.40 -3.39
CA GLY A 139 10.90 -16.90 -4.26
C GLY A 139 10.73 -17.20 -5.76
N ILE A 140 9.73 -17.99 -6.17
CA ILE A 140 9.42 -18.22 -7.59
C ILE A 140 8.21 -17.39 -8.01
N CYS A 141 8.32 -16.63 -9.10
CA CYS A 141 7.19 -15.92 -9.71
C CYS A 141 6.98 -16.40 -11.14
N ALA A 142 5.77 -16.88 -11.44
CA ALA A 142 5.40 -17.41 -12.76
C ALA A 142 5.34 -16.34 -13.85
N SER A 143 5.47 -15.04 -13.51
CA SER A 143 5.44 -13.94 -14.50
C SER A 143 6.51 -14.09 -15.59
N HIS A 144 7.65 -14.73 -15.28
CA HIS A 144 8.72 -15.00 -16.23
C HIS A 144 8.40 -16.10 -17.26
N ASP A 145 7.37 -16.91 -17.04
CA ASP A 145 6.91 -17.88 -18.04
C ASP A 145 6.18 -17.21 -19.22
N PHE A 146 5.72 -15.98 -19.04
CA PHE A 146 4.87 -15.27 -20.01
C PHE A 146 5.54 -14.03 -20.62
N CYS A 147 6.45 -13.38 -19.90
CA CYS A 147 7.18 -12.22 -20.39
C CYS A 147 8.53 -12.05 -19.68
N ASP A 148 9.40 -11.19 -20.20
CA ASP A 148 10.54 -10.71 -19.42
C ASP A 148 10.05 -9.74 -18.34
N ALA A 149 9.66 -10.29 -17.18
CA ALA A 149 9.08 -9.52 -16.09
C ALA A 149 10.04 -8.48 -15.47
N ASN A 150 11.34 -8.56 -15.75
CA ASN A 150 12.29 -7.52 -15.32
C ASN A 150 12.04 -6.19 -16.06
N VAL A 151 11.52 -6.22 -17.29
CA VAL A 151 11.21 -5.02 -18.06
C VAL A 151 10.11 -4.17 -17.40
N PRO A 152 8.88 -4.69 -17.17
CA PRO A 152 7.85 -3.92 -16.47
C PRO A 152 8.25 -3.56 -15.03
N MET A 153 9.04 -4.40 -14.35
CA MET A 153 9.55 -4.07 -13.01
C MET A 153 10.55 -2.89 -13.05
N ALA A 154 11.45 -2.85 -14.02
CA ALA A 154 12.38 -1.73 -14.20
C ALA A 154 11.66 -0.42 -14.51
N VAL A 155 10.62 -0.49 -15.34
CA VAL A 155 9.75 0.66 -15.64
C VAL A 155 9.05 1.15 -14.36
N ALA A 156 8.49 0.23 -13.57
CA ALA A 156 7.84 0.56 -12.30
C ALA A 156 8.82 1.20 -11.30
N PHE A 157 10.00 0.61 -11.14
CA PHE A 157 11.06 1.13 -10.27
C PHE A 157 11.43 2.56 -10.64
N LYS A 158 11.68 2.81 -11.93
CA LYS A 158 12.04 4.15 -12.42
C LYS A 158 10.91 5.16 -12.25
N ALA A 159 9.67 4.75 -12.49
CA ALA A 159 8.52 5.62 -12.35
C ALA A 159 8.32 6.12 -10.91
N VAL A 160 8.59 5.27 -9.91
CA VAL A 160 8.41 5.62 -8.49
C VAL A 160 9.63 6.33 -7.92
N THR A 161 10.84 5.83 -8.19
CA THR A 161 12.07 6.34 -7.57
C THR A 161 12.71 7.47 -8.37
N GLY A 162 12.30 7.68 -9.62
CA GLY A 162 12.91 8.63 -10.55
C GLY A 162 14.25 8.20 -11.13
N ARG A 163 14.73 6.99 -10.84
CA ARG A 163 16.06 6.49 -11.25
C ARG A 163 16.03 5.04 -11.72
N ASP A 164 17.01 4.66 -12.53
CA ASP A 164 17.15 3.28 -12.99
C ASP A 164 17.66 2.37 -11.85
N MET A 165 17.18 1.13 -11.83
CA MET A 165 17.62 0.13 -10.85
C MET A 165 19.08 -0.25 -11.09
N THR A 166 19.87 -0.25 -10.01
CA THR A 166 21.28 -0.67 -10.04
C THR A 166 21.49 -1.93 -9.20
N PRO A 167 21.74 -3.10 -9.81
CA PRO A 167 21.86 -4.37 -9.07
C PRO A 167 22.97 -4.43 -8.02
N THR A 168 24.02 -3.63 -8.20
CA THR A 168 25.15 -3.56 -7.25
C THR A 168 24.88 -2.62 -6.06
N ASN A 169 23.79 -1.85 -6.10
CA ASN A 169 23.34 -1.07 -4.97
C ASN A 169 22.44 -1.95 -4.08
N ALA A 170 22.83 -2.09 -2.81
CA ALA A 170 22.12 -2.96 -1.86
C ALA A 170 20.69 -2.45 -1.56
N ASP A 171 20.49 -1.14 -1.50
CA ASP A 171 19.19 -0.53 -1.22
C ASP A 171 18.24 -0.73 -2.41
N ASP A 172 18.74 -0.61 -3.64
CA ASP A 172 17.96 -0.89 -4.86
C ASP A 172 17.54 -2.35 -4.92
N ALA A 173 18.48 -3.26 -4.66
CA ALA A 173 18.22 -4.69 -4.67
C ALA A 173 17.19 -5.08 -3.59
N ALA A 174 17.30 -4.49 -2.40
CA ALA A 174 16.32 -4.70 -1.32
C ALA A 174 14.94 -4.17 -1.72
N LEU A 175 14.86 -2.91 -2.17
CA LEU A 175 13.62 -2.27 -2.58
C LEU A 175 12.92 -3.04 -3.71
N TRP A 176 13.69 -3.46 -4.73
CA TRP A 176 13.20 -4.28 -5.83
C TRP A 176 12.64 -5.61 -5.35
N SER A 177 13.37 -6.32 -4.48
CA SER A 177 12.96 -7.62 -3.96
C SER A 177 11.69 -7.50 -3.12
N THR A 178 11.64 -6.52 -2.20
CA THR A 178 10.46 -6.26 -1.38
C THR A 178 9.24 -5.89 -2.22
N ALA A 179 9.41 -5.05 -3.24
CA ALA A 179 8.31 -4.72 -4.14
C ALA A 179 7.78 -5.95 -4.91
N TRP A 180 8.67 -6.87 -5.32
CA TRP A 180 8.26 -8.11 -5.97
C TRP A 180 7.49 -9.04 -5.01
N ASP A 181 7.96 -9.17 -3.77
CA ASP A 181 7.30 -9.98 -2.74
C ASP A 181 5.89 -9.45 -2.45
N ILE A 182 5.74 -8.13 -2.32
CA ILE A 182 4.44 -7.48 -2.15
C ILE A 182 3.54 -7.76 -3.34
N ALA A 183 4.04 -7.55 -4.57
CA ALA A 183 3.27 -7.79 -5.78
C ALA A 183 2.75 -9.24 -5.83
N LYS A 184 3.62 -10.22 -5.56
CA LYS A 184 3.24 -11.64 -5.55
C LYS A 184 2.18 -11.95 -4.48
N ALA A 185 2.42 -11.51 -3.24
CA ALA A 185 1.59 -11.85 -2.09
C ALA A 185 0.20 -11.18 -2.09
N GLU A 186 0.07 -10.03 -2.74
CA GLU A 186 -1.14 -9.19 -2.65
C GLU A 186 -1.91 -9.11 -3.97
N HIS A 187 -1.24 -9.23 -5.12
CA HIS A 187 -1.86 -8.89 -6.40
C HIS A 187 -1.71 -9.98 -7.48
N LEU A 188 -0.61 -10.73 -7.47
CA LEU A 188 -0.29 -11.70 -8.53
C LEU A 188 -0.65 -13.15 -8.17
N THR A 189 -1.44 -13.38 -7.11
CA THR A 189 -1.89 -14.72 -6.70
C THR A 189 -3.42 -14.81 -6.78
N ALA A 190 -3.94 -15.90 -7.34
CA ALA A 190 -5.39 -16.15 -7.40
C ALA A 190 -5.94 -16.39 -5.97
N GLY A 191 -6.99 -15.65 -5.57
CA GLY A 191 -7.67 -15.87 -4.28
C GLY A 191 -7.88 -14.66 -3.37
N LYS A 192 -7.38 -13.46 -3.72
CA LYS A 192 -7.61 -12.23 -2.92
C LYS A 192 -8.51 -11.15 -3.56
N VAL A 193 -8.77 -11.18 -4.86
CA VAL A 193 -9.50 -10.07 -5.54
C VAL A 193 -10.34 -10.51 -6.76
N ASP A 194 -10.71 -11.79 -6.87
CA ASP A 194 -11.55 -12.28 -7.99
C ASP A 194 -12.90 -12.82 -7.49
N GLN A 195 -13.60 -12.03 -6.67
CA GLN A 195 -15.05 -12.14 -6.48
C GLN A 195 -15.71 -10.79 -6.70
#